data_AF-A0A351I5P9-F1
#
_entry.id   AF-A0A351I5P9-F1
#
_cell.length_a   1.000
_cell.length_b   1.000
_cell.length_c   1.000
_cell.angle_alpha   90.00
_cell.angle_beta   90.00
_cell.angle_gamma   90.00
#
_symmetry.space_group_name_H-M   'P 1'
#
loop_
_entity.id
_entity.type
_entity.pdbx_description
1 polymer ?
#
loop_
_entity_poly.entity_id
_entity_poly.type
_entity_poly.pdbx_seq_one_letter_code
_entity_poly.pdbx_strand_id
1 'polypeptide(L)'
;DIAARGIDVREISHVVNFDVPRHPEDYVHRVGRTARAHGVGDAMTLMAPDEVSFLRDIEKFTGVVFPRAQLPGFPYGARSPHPPSRPHAPQPNRPHGRSFVQRKGRGRRP
;
A
#
# COMPACT_ATOMS: atom_id res chain seq x y z
N ASP A 1 2.25 9.65 -1.11
CA ASP A 1 1.53 10.22 0.06
C ASP A 1 1.70 11.74 0.25
N ILE A 2 1.47 12.55 -0.78
CA ILE A 2 1.56 14.03 -0.66
C ILE A 2 0.19 14.71 -0.87
N ALA A 3 -0.69 14.15 -1.71
CA ALA A 3 -1.98 14.76 -2.05
C ALA A 3 -3.09 14.62 -0.98
N ALA A 4 -2.88 13.86 0.10
CA ALA A 4 -3.94 13.57 1.09
C ALA A 4 -4.05 14.60 2.24
N ARG A 5 -3.27 15.68 2.22
CA ARG A 5 -3.38 16.75 3.23
C ARG A 5 -4.36 17.82 2.74
N GLY A 6 -5.58 17.83 3.27
CA GLY A 6 -6.55 18.91 3.07
C GLY A 6 -7.85 18.54 2.33
N ILE A 7 -7.99 17.31 1.84
CA ILE A 7 -9.24 16.81 1.26
C ILE A 7 -9.89 15.85 2.27
N ASP A 8 -11.05 16.23 2.81
CA ASP A 8 -11.93 15.34 3.57
C ASP A 8 -12.61 14.37 2.60
N VAL A 9 -11.89 13.33 2.19
CA VAL A 9 -12.45 12.25 1.36
C VAL A 9 -13.21 11.32 2.29
N ARG A 10 -14.52 11.58 2.44
CA ARG A 10 -15.43 10.68 3.14
C ARG A 10 -15.60 9.42 2.32
N GLU A 11 -15.52 8.26 2.99
CA GLU A 11 -15.91 6.95 2.45
C GLU A 11 -15.24 6.55 1.14
N ILE A 12 -13.93 6.28 1.19
CA ILE A 12 -13.25 5.62 0.06
C ILE A 12 -13.78 4.19 -0.04
N SER A 13 -14.43 3.86 -1.15
CA SER A 13 -14.95 2.52 -1.43
C SER A 13 -13.87 1.59 -2.01
N HIS A 14 -12.98 2.15 -2.85
CA HIS A 14 -11.96 1.38 -3.57
C HIS A 14 -10.57 2.00 -3.43
N VAL A 15 -9.56 1.16 -3.24
CA VAL A 15 -8.16 1.53 -3.32
C VAL A 15 -7.51 0.75 -4.46
N VAL A 16 -6.90 1.46 -5.41
CA VAL A 16 -6.15 0.85 -6.51
C VAL A 16 -4.68 1.22 -6.40
N ASN A 17 -3.82 0.25 -6.13
CA ASN A 17 -2.38 0.40 -6.27
C ASN A 17 -1.99 0.21 -7.74
N PHE A 18 -1.45 1.25 -8.37
CA PHE A 18 -0.97 1.17 -9.76
C PHE A 18 0.31 0.34 -9.91
N ASP A 19 1.15 0.36 -8.88
CA ASP A 19 2.38 -0.42 -8.76
C ASP A 19 2.35 -1.15 -7.42
N VAL A 20 3.02 -2.29 -7.32
CA VAL A 20 3.08 -3.05 -6.06
C VAL A 20 3.90 -2.26 -5.02
N PRO A 21 3.36 -1.99 -3.82
CA PRO A 21 4.13 -1.31 -2.76
C PRO A 21 5.39 -2.09 -2.39
N ARG A 22 6.55 -1.40 -2.37
CA ARG A 22 7.86 -2.02 -2.07
C ARG A 22 8.02 -2.42 -0.60
N HIS A 23 7.32 -1.74 0.28
CA HIS A 23 7.29 -2.03 1.71
C HIS A 23 5.89 -2.53 2.09
N PRO A 24 5.76 -3.66 2.79
CA PRO A 24 4.46 -4.20 3.19
C PRO A 24 3.62 -3.24 4.06
N GLU A 25 4.27 -2.44 4.88
CA GLU A 25 3.62 -1.43 5.73
C GLU A 25 2.89 -0.39 4.87
N ASP A 26 3.49 0.03 3.74
CA ASP A 26 2.88 0.98 2.81
C ASP A 26 1.60 0.41 2.20
N TYR A 27 1.57 -0.90 1.90
CA TYR A 27 0.36 -1.56 1.42
C TYR A 27 -0.76 -1.44 2.45
N VAL A 28 -0.50 -1.83 3.71
CA VAL A 28 -1.49 -1.76 4.80
C VAL A 28 -1.98 -0.33 5.02
N HIS A 29 -1.07 0.65 5.04
CA HIS A 29 -1.42 2.06 5.21
C HIS A 29 -2.26 2.63 4.06
N ARG A 30 -2.05 2.15 2.82
CA ARG A 30 -2.84 2.54 1.64
C ARG A 30 -4.23 1.92 1.66
N VAL A 31 -4.34 0.61 1.88
CA VAL A 31 -5.64 -0.06 1.89
C VAL A 31 -6.48 0.32 3.11
N GLY A 32 -5.86 0.71 4.23
CA GLY A 32 -6.55 1.32 5.39
C GLY A 32 -7.23 2.67 5.13
N ARG A 33 -7.23 3.14 3.87
CA ARG A 33 -8.04 4.26 3.41
C ARG A 33 -9.48 3.85 3.07
N THR A 34 -9.71 2.60 2.68
CA THR A 34 -11.05 2.02 2.48
C THR A 34 -11.53 1.26 3.73
N ALA A 35 -12.75 0.71 3.69
CA ALA A 35 -13.34 -0.17 4.70
C ALA A 35 -13.27 0.35 6.15
N ARG A 36 -13.58 1.64 6.36
CA ARG A 36 -13.62 2.26 7.69
C ARG A 36 -15.00 2.06 8.34
N ALA A 37 -15.06 2.06 9.68
CA ALA A 37 -16.31 2.05 10.45
C ALA A 37 -17.33 0.95 10.08
N HIS A 38 -16.88 -0.30 9.97
CA HIS A 38 -17.68 -1.48 9.59
C HIS A 38 -18.16 -1.53 8.13
N GLY A 39 -17.72 -0.60 7.28
CA GLY A 39 -17.95 -0.67 5.85
C GLY A 39 -17.12 -1.76 5.17
N VAL A 40 -17.64 -2.30 4.06
CA VAL A 40 -16.89 -3.15 3.12
C VAL A 40 -16.18 -2.25 2.12
N GLY A 41 -14.98 -2.63 1.71
CA GLY A 41 -14.20 -1.87 0.74
C GLY A 41 -13.20 -2.75 0.01
N ASP A 42 -12.96 -2.43 -1.26
CA ASP A 42 -12.16 -3.25 -2.15
C ASP A 42 -10.77 -2.65 -2.37
N ALA A 43 -9.76 -3.53 -2.41
CA ALA A 43 -8.39 -3.17 -2.72
C ALA A 43 -7.89 -4.00 -3.91
N MET A 44 -7.41 -3.31 -4.94
CA MET A 44 -6.83 -3.91 -6.15
C MET A 44 -5.39 -3.43 -6.30
N THR A 45 -4.52 -4.30 -6.78
CA THR A 45 -3.13 -3.96 -7.09
C THR A 45 -2.82 -4.43 -8.50
N LEU A 46 -2.42 -3.50 -9.35
CA LEU A 46 -1.84 -3.81 -10.64
C LEU A 46 -0.37 -4.19 -10.41
N MET A 47 0.09 -5.19 -11.15
CA MET A 47 1.40 -5.79 -10.94
C MET A 47 2.09 -6.00 -12.28
N ALA A 48 3.31 -5.50 -12.40
CA ALA A 48 4.22 -5.84 -13.48
C ALA A 48 5.03 -7.12 -13.16
N PRO A 49 5.54 -7.85 -14.16
CA PRO A 49 6.28 -9.10 -13.93
C PRO A 49 7.50 -8.97 -13.00
N ASP A 50 8.16 -7.81 -12.97
CA ASP A 50 9.33 -7.53 -12.14
C ASP A 50 8.99 -7.19 -10.67
N GLU A 51 7.72 -7.02 -10.34
CA GLU A 51 7.25 -6.64 -9.00
C GLU A 51 6.76 -7.82 -8.16
N VAL A 52 6.86 -9.05 -8.69
CA VAL A 52 6.39 -10.28 -8.03
C VAL A 52 7.06 -10.49 -6.66
N SER A 53 8.30 -10.07 -6.48
CA SER A 53 9.00 -10.15 -5.20
C SER A 53 8.33 -9.29 -4.12
N PHE A 54 7.96 -8.04 -4.46
CA PHE A 54 7.29 -7.14 -3.52
C PHE A 54 5.92 -7.67 -3.10
N LEU A 55 5.17 -8.30 -4.02
CA LEU A 55 3.91 -8.93 -3.67
C LEU A 55 4.12 -10.05 -2.64
N ARG A 56 5.13 -10.90 -2.84
CA ARG A 56 5.43 -12.01 -1.90
C ARG A 56 5.76 -11.48 -0.49
N ASP A 57 6.47 -10.36 -0.41
CA ASP A 57 6.76 -9.73 0.88
C ASP A 57 5.49 -9.23 1.58
N ILE A 58 4.54 -8.66 0.82
CA ILE A 58 3.23 -8.26 1.34
C ILE A 58 2.41 -9.48 1.80
N GLU A 59 2.35 -10.54 1.00
CA GLU A 59 1.63 -11.77 1.34
C GLU A 59 2.19 -12.40 2.63
N LYS A 60 3.52 -12.43 2.76
CA LYS A 60 4.20 -12.91 3.97
C LYS A 60 3.91 -12.03 5.20
N PHE A 61 3.92 -10.71 5.02
CA PHE A 61 3.68 -9.76 6.12
C PHE A 61 2.23 -9.79 6.60
N THR A 62 1.28 -9.88 5.68
CA THR A 62 -0.16 -9.87 5.98
C THR A 62 -0.68 -11.26 6.35
N GLY A 63 0.02 -12.33 5.96
CA GLY A 63 -0.45 -13.71 6.07
C GLY A 63 -1.57 -14.07 5.10
N VAL A 64 -1.83 -13.22 4.10
CA VAL A 64 -2.91 -13.39 3.10
C VAL A 64 -2.29 -13.68 1.74
N VAL A 65 -2.81 -14.69 1.04
CA VAL A 65 -2.48 -14.94 -0.37
C VAL A 65 -3.54 -14.27 -1.23
N PHE A 66 -3.12 -13.40 -2.14
CA PHE A 66 -4.06 -12.63 -2.97
C PHE A 66 -4.42 -13.39 -4.26
N PRO A 67 -5.71 -13.45 -4.63
CA PRO A 67 -6.12 -13.97 -5.93
C PRO A 67 -5.46 -13.16 -7.05
N ARG A 68 -4.97 -13.87 -8.07
CA ARG A 68 -4.36 -13.25 -9.26
C ARG A 68 -5.32 -13.40 -10.43
N ALA A 69 -5.62 -12.31 -11.09
CA ALA A 69 -6.48 -12.28 -12.26
C ALA A 69 -5.73 -11.67 -13.45
N GLN A 70 -5.91 -12.27 -14.62
CA GLN A 70 -5.55 -11.67 -15.89
C GLN A 70 -6.83 -11.32 -16.65
N LEU A 71 -6.82 -10.19 -17.34
CA LEU A 71 -7.90 -9.73 -18.18
C LEU A 71 -7.90 -10.52 -19.49
N PRO A 72 -9.00 -11.19 -19.86
CA PRO A 72 -9.12 -11.87 -21.14
C PRO A 72 -8.86 -10.92 -22.30
N GLY A 73 -8.01 -11.34 -23.24
CA GLY A 73 -7.70 -10.54 -24.45
C GLY A 73 -6.70 -9.39 -24.23
N PHE A 74 -6.21 -9.17 -23.01
CA PHE A 74 -5.16 -8.17 -22.78
C PHE A 74 -3.77 -8.74 -23.12
N PRO A 75 -2.98 -8.09 -24.00
CA PRO A 75 -1.70 -8.62 -24.45
C PRO A 75 -0.57 -8.28 -23.46
N TYR A 76 -0.49 -9.03 -22.35
CA TYR A 76 0.53 -8.83 -21.30
C TYR A 76 1.99 -8.91 -21.77
N GLY A 77 2.25 -9.62 -22.88
CA GLY A 77 3.57 -9.73 -23.49
C GLY A 77 3.86 -8.72 -24.61
N ALA A 78 2.89 -7.89 -24.99
CA ALA A 78 3.13 -6.86 -25.99
C ALA A 78 4.02 -5.77 -25.40
N ARG A 79 5.02 -5.35 -26.18
CA ARG A 79 5.89 -4.23 -25.81
C ARG A 79 5.01 -2.98 -25.68
N SER A 80 4.94 -2.40 -24.48
CA SER A 80 4.21 -1.15 -24.30
C SER A 80 4.80 -0.07 -25.21
N PRO A 81 3.97 0.71 -25.93
CA PRO A 81 4.45 1.84 -26.74
C PRO A 81 4.98 2.98 -25.87
N HIS A 82 4.68 2.97 -24.57
CA HIS A 82 5.21 3.91 -23.60
C HIS A 82 6.55 3.39 -23.06
N PRO A 83 7.58 4.25 -22.94
CA PRO A 83 8.81 3.88 -22.26
C PRO A 83 8.46 3.41 -20.85
N PRO A 84 9.21 2.43 -20.28
CA PRO A 84 8.98 2.01 -18.91
C PRO A 84 8.96 3.25 -18.02
N SER A 85 7.91 3.39 -17.21
CA SER A 85 7.84 4.42 -16.18
C SER A 85 9.18 4.43 -15.47
N ARG A 86 9.82 5.62 -15.39
CA ARG A 86 11.13 5.77 -14.72
C ARG A 86 11.10 4.96 -13.43
N PRO A 87 12.12 4.12 -13.15
CA PRO A 87 12.16 3.37 -11.89
C PRO A 87 11.87 4.37 -10.77
N HIS A 88 10.78 4.15 -10.04
CA HIS A 88 10.36 5.01 -8.94
C HIS A 88 11.61 5.22 -8.08
N ALA A 89 12.10 6.46 -8.01
CA ALA A 89 13.34 6.77 -7.31
C ALA A 89 13.30 6.11 -5.93
N PRO A 90 14.40 5.51 -5.44
CA PRO A 90 14.41 4.85 -4.14
C PRO A 90 13.84 5.82 -3.13
N GLN A 91 12.65 5.49 -2.60
CA GLN A 91 12.04 6.32 -1.57
C GLN A 91 13.04 6.30 -0.41
N PRO A 92 13.47 7.48 0.09
CA PRO A 92 14.40 7.51 1.20
C PRO A 92 13.80 6.69 2.33
N ASN A 93 14.61 5.76 2.86
CA ASN A 93 14.23 4.84 3.92
C ASN A 93 13.72 5.68 5.09
N ARG A 94 12.40 5.88 5.17
CA ARG A 94 11.81 6.65 6.28
C ARG A 94 11.98 5.77 7.51
N PRO A 95 12.68 6.24 8.55
CA PRO A 95 12.78 5.48 9.79
C PRO A 95 11.35 5.28 10.28
N HIS A 96 10.87 4.05 10.22
CA HIS A 96 9.59 3.66 10.80
C HIS A 96 9.68 3.98 12.28
N GLY A 97 8.87 4.96 12.71
CA GLY A 97 8.94 5.54 14.04
C GLY A 97 8.88 4.46 15.10
N ARG A 98 9.93 4.41 15.93
CA ARG A 98 9.91 3.73 17.23
C ARG A 98 8.60 4.07 17.94
N SER A 99 7.87 3.03 18.29
CA SER A 99 6.70 3.07 19.15
C SER A 99 6.93 4.02 20.32
N PHE A 100 6.13 5.08 20.40
CA PHE A 100 6.02 5.91 21.59
C PHE A 100 5.46 5.02 22.70
N VAL A 101 6.33 4.36 23.45
CA VAL A 101 5.97 3.77 24.74
C VAL A 101 5.71 4.95 25.67
N GLN A 102 4.43 5.25 25.84
CA GLN A 102 3.92 6.23 26.77
C GLN A 102 4.35 5.82 28.19
N ARG A 103 5.44 6.42 28.69
CA ARG A 103 5.85 6.28 30.09
C ARG A 103 4.76 6.92 30.96
N LYS A 104 3.93 6.04 31.49
CA LYS A 104 2.89 6.28 32.49
C LYS A 104 3.45 7.17 33.60
N GLY A 105 2.78 8.30 33.84
CA GLY A 105 3.16 9.29 34.84
C GLY A 105 3.27 8.68 36.24
N ARG A 106 4.33 9.09 36.95
CA ARG A 106 4.36 9.12 38.41
C ARG A 106 4.63 10.54 38.84
N GLY A 107 3.56 11.24 39.19
CA GLY A 107 3.60 12.47 39.97
C GLY A 107 2.69 12.28 41.19
N ARG A 108 3.26 12.40 42.38
CA ARG A 108 2.66 12.81 43.67
C ARG A 108 3.88 13.06 44.59
N ARG A 109 4.38 14.29 44.67
CA ARG A 109 3.95 15.45 45.51
C ARG A 109 4.74 15.49 46.85
N PRO A 110 4.94 16.70 47.42
CA PRO A 110 6.15 17.12 48.15
C PRO A 110 6.30 16.53 49.54
#